data_AF-A0A1S3GU46-F1
#
_entry.id   AF-A0A1S3GU46-F1
#
_cell.length_a   1.000
_cell.length_b   1.000
_cell.length_c   1.000
_cell.angle_alpha   90.00
_cell.angle_beta   90.00
_cell.angle_gamma   90.00
#
_symmetry.space_group_name_H-M   'P 1'
#
loop_
_entity.id
_entity.type
_entity.pdbx_description
1 polymer ?
#
loop_
_entity_poly.entity_id
_entity_poly.type
_entity_poly.pdbx_seq_one_letter_code
_entity_poly.pdbx_strand_id
1 'polypeptide(L)'
;SAARRRLAANARERRRMQGLNTAFDRLRRVVPQWGQDKKLSKYETLQMALSYIMALTRILAEAERFGSERDWSSLHCEHFGRDHYLAFAGAKLQGDGEPYGPRLFGFQPEPFPMAS
;
A
#
# COMPACT_ATOMS: atom_id res chain seq x y z
N SER A 1 -29.54 23.48 17.28
CA SER A 1 -28.73 22.83 18.34
C SER A 1 -27.42 22.32 17.77
N ALA A 2 -26.38 22.19 18.59
CA ALA A 2 -25.08 21.63 18.18
C ALA A 2 -25.21 20.22 17.56
N ALA A 3 -26.14 19.41 18.07
CA ALA A 3 -26.44 18.08 17.55
C ALA A 3 -26.87 18.10 16.06
N ARG A 4 -27.75 19.03 15.66
CA ARG A 4 -28.18 19.16 14.25
C ARG A 4 -27.01 19.54 13.32
N ARG A 5 -26.11 20.42 13.77
CA ARG A 5 -24.90 20.79 13.00
C ARG A 5 -23.95 19.61 12.82
N ARG A 6 -23.73 18.82 13.88
CA ARG A 6 -22.88 17.61 13.84
C ARG A 6 -23.44 16.55 12.89
N LEU A 7 -24.75 16.30 12.92
CA LEU A 7 -25.42 15.37 12.00
C LEU A 7 -25.24 15.80 10.54
N ALA A 8 -25.44 17.09 10.25
CA ALA A 8 -25.25 17.64 8.91
C ALA A 8 -23.78 17.51 8.44
N ALA A 9 -22.81 17.72 9.32
CA ALA A 9 -21.38 17.54 9.02
C ALA A 9 -21.04 16.08 8.68
N ASN A 10 -21.49 15.13 9.50
CA ASN A 10 -21.27 13.70 9.25
C ASN A 10 -21.91 13.24 7.93
N ALA A 11 -23.10 13.76 7.60
CA ALA A 11 -23.75 13.46 6.33
C ALA A 11 -22.97 13.99 5.11
N ARG A 12 -22.27 15.13 5.25
CA ARG A 12 -21.39 15.64 4.19
C ARG A 12 -20.13 14.79 4.03
N GLU A 13 -19.47 14.43 5.12
CA GLU A 13 -18.25 13.61 5.03
C GLU A 13 -18.53 12.22 4.48
N ARG A 14 -19.67 11.61 4.82
CA ARG A 14 -20.09 10.35 4.19
C ARG A 14 -20.23 10.48 2.68
N ARG A 15 -20.85 11.55 2.19
CA ARG A 15 -20.97 11.81 0.74
C ARG A 15 -19.61 12.02 0.07
N ARG A 16 -18.70 12.77 0.71
CA ARG A 16 -17.32 12.94 0.23
C ARG A 16 -16.60 11.60 0.11
N MET A 17 -16.71 10.77 1.14
CA MET A 17 -16.06 9.46 1.19
C MET A 17 -16.66 8.46 0.18
N GLN A 18 -17.97 8.52 -0.05
CA GLN A 18 -18.62 7.75 -1.13
C GLN A 18 -18.03 8.10 -2.50
N GLY A 19 -17.85 9.40 -2.80
CA GLY A 19 -17.20 9.85 -4.03
C GLY A 19 -15.78 9.31 -4.18
N LEU A 20 -14.99 9.33 -3.11
CA LEU A 20 -13.64 8.75 -3.12
C LEU A 20 -13.67 7.24 -3.38
N ASN A 21 -14.57 6.50 -2.74
CA ASN A 21 -14.69 5.07 -2.93
C ASN A 21 -15.12 4.72 -4.37
N THR A 22 -16.02 5.52 -4.97
CA THR A 22 -16.40 5.38 -6.38
C THR A 22 -15.21 5.61 -7.32
N ALA A 23 -14.36 6.60 -7.04
CA ALA A 23 -13.14 6.82 -7.83
C ALA A 23 -12.17 5.62 -7.73
N PHE A 24 -11.98 5.09 -6.53
CA PHE A 24 -11.19 3.87 -6.31
C PHE A 24 -11.75 2.67 -7.07
N ASP A 25 -13.08 2.51 -7.15
CA ASP A 25 -13.71 1.43 -7.89
C ASP A 25 -13.55 1.59 -9.40
N ARG A 26 -13.56 2.82 -9.91
CA ARG A 26 -13.22 3.10 -11.32
C ARG A 26 -11.77 2.73 -11.62
N LEU A 27 -10.84 3.07 -10.72
CA LEU A 27 -9.43 2.72 -10.88
C LEU A 27 -9.23 1.19 -10.91
N ARG A 28 -9.90 0.44 -10.02
CA ARG A 28 -9.81 -1.04 -10.00
C ARG A 28 -10.24 -1.69 -11.31
N ARG A 29 -11.16 -1.08 -12.06
CA ARG A 29 -11.64 -1.62 -13.34
C ARG A 29 -10.60 -1.55 -14.46
N VAL A 30 -9.65 -0.63 -14.37
CA VAL A 30 -8.62 -0.41 -15.41
C VAL A 30 -7.25 -0.95 -15.03
N VAL A 31 -7.08 -1.38 -13.77
CA VAL A 31 -5.85 -1.98 -13.28
C VAL A 31 -5.92 -3.50 -13.45
N PRO A 32 -4.84 -4.17 -13.92
CA PRO A 32 -4.80 -5.62 -14.04
C PRO A 32 -5.07 -6.34 -12.70
N GLN A 33 -5.88 -7.40 -12.74
CA GLN A 33 -6.19 -8.25 -11.58
C GLN A 33 -5.88 -9.71 -11.93
N TRP A 34 -5.01 -10.36 -11.16
CA TRP A 34 -4.68 -11.76 -11.36
C TRP A 34 -5.73 -12.67 -10.71
N GLY A 35 -6.76 -13.02 -11.49
CA GLY A 35 -7.56 -14.24 -11.30
C GLY A 35 -8.30 -14.40 -9.97
N GLN A 36 -8.41 -13.35 -9.15
CA GLN A 36 -9.19 -13.38 -7.92
C GLN A 36 -10.38 -12.44 -8.11
N ASP A 37 -11.60 -12.96 -7.93
CA ASP A 37 -12.84 -12.16 -7.78
C ASP A 37 -12.79 -11.24 -6.54
N LYS A 38 -11.67 -11.23 -5.83
CA LYS A 38 -11.40 -10.41 -4.66
C LYS A 38 -11.05 -8.99 -5.06
N LYS A 39 -11.84 -8.05 -4.53
CA LYS A 39 -11.56 -6.61 -4.62
C LYS A 39 -10.23 -6.26 -3.93
N LEU A 40 -9.28 -5.70 -4.68
CA LEU A 40 -8.03 -5.15 -4.15
C LEU A 40 -8.27 -4.11 -3.04
N SER A 41 -7.45 -4.11 -1.99
CA SER A 41 -7.44 -3.04 -0.98
C SER A 41 -7.07 -1.69 -1.61
N LYS A 42 -7.24 -0.59 -0.87
CA LYS A 42 -6.85 0.75 -1.36
C LYS A 42 -5.36 0.83 -1.68
N TYR A 43 -4.52 0.28 -0.80
CA TYR A 43 -3.08 0.25 -0.98
C TYR A 43 -2.68 -0.56 -2.21
N GLU A 44 -3.17 -1.81 -2.32
CA GLU A 44 -2.88 -2.68 -3.46
C GLU A 44 -3.36 -2.06 -4.78
N THR A 45 -4.52 -1.40 -4.79
CA THR A 45 -5.02 -0.70 -5.99
C THR A 45 -4.05 0.41 -6.44
N LEU A 46 -3.49 1.18 -5.50
CA LEU A 46 -2.55 2.25 -5.83
C LEU A 46 -1.19 1.69 -6.30
N GLN A 47 -0.68 0.67 -5.62
CA GLN A 47 0.55 -0.02 -6.01
C GLN A 47 0.42 -0.58 -7.43
N MET A 48 -0.67 -1.29 -7.70
CA MET A 48 -0.89 -1.88 -9.02
C MET A 48 -1.10 -0.84 -10.12
N ALA A 49 -1.77 0.28 -9.82
CA ALA A 49 -1.91 1.38 -10.76
C ALA A 49 -0.54 1.98 -11.13
N LEU A 50 0.32 2.20 -10.14
CA LEU A 50 1.69 2.71 -10.37
C LEU A 50 2.49 1.74 -11.25
N SER A 51 2.54 0.47 -10.87
CA SER A 51 3.25 -0.56 -11.63
C SER A 51 2.71 -0.66 -13.06
N TYR A 52 1.41 -0.53 -13.25
CA TYR A 52 0.79 -0.61 -14.58
C TYR A 52 1.13 0.58 -15.46
N ILE A 53 1.07 1.81 -14.94
CA ILE A 53 1.50 3.01 -15.68
C ILE A 53 2.97 2.86 -16.12
N MET A 54 3.85 2.42 -15.21
CA MET A 54 5.28 2.22 -15.53
C MET A 54 5.48 1.17 -16.61
N ALA A 55 4.76 0.04 -16.54
CA ALA A 55 4.85 -1.02 -17.55
C ALA A 55 4.39 -0.54 -18.93
N LEU A 56 3.23 0.12 -19.01
CA LEU A 56 2.71 0.68 -20.26
C LEU A 56 3.65 1.73 -20.84
N THR A 57 4.24 2.58 -20.00
CA THR A 57 5.21 3.60 -20.43
C THR A 57 6.45 2.97 -21.06
N ARG A 58 6.97 1.88 -20.47
CA ARG A 58 8.11 1.13 -21.03
C ARG A 58 7.78 0.50 -22.38
N ILE A 59 6.64 -0.20 -22.45
CA ILE A 59 6.15 -0.84 -23.68
C ILE A 59 6.05 0.19 -24.82
N LEU A 60 5.50 1.37 -24.55
CA LEU A 60 5.38 2.43 -25.56
C LEU A 60 6.76 2.98 -25.97
N ALA A 61 7.64 3.27 -25.02
CA ALA A 61 8.98 3.80 -25.31
C ALA A 61 9.85 2.81 -26.10
N GLU A 62 9.69 1.51 -25.84
CA GLU A 62 10.40 0.47 -26.57
C GLU A 62 9.79 0.29 -27.97
N ALA A 63 8.46 0.39 -28.13
CA ALA A 63 7.81 0.25 -29.43
C ALA A 63 8.26 1.34 -30.42
N GLU A 64 8.56 2.53 -29.91
CA GLU A 64 9.18 3.61 -30.69
C GLU A 64 10.64 3.31 -31.10
N ARG A 65 11.36 2.48 -30.31
CA ARG A 65 12.76 2.12 -30.56
C ARG A 65 12.93 0.89 -31.45
N PHE A 66 11.99 -0.06 -31.40
CA PHE A 66 12.05 -1.32 -32.11
C PHE A 66 10.77 -1.53 -32.94
N GLY A 67 10.81 -1.10 -34.20
CA GLY A 67 9.77 -1.39 -35.19
C GLY A 67 9.70 -2.86 -35.64
N SER A 68 10.17 -3.82 -34.83
CA SER A 68 10.20 -5.25 -35.17
C SER A 68 9.65 -6.12 -34.04
N GLU A 69 8.67 -6.93 -34.41
CA GLU A 69 7.62 -7.62 -33.65
C GLU A 69 8.05 -8.62 -32.55
N ARG A 70 9.35 -8.79 -32.22
CA ARG A 70 9.85 -10.01 -31.54
C ARG A 70 10.53 -9.87 -30.18
N ASP A 71 10.66 -8.68 -29.58
CA ASP A 71 11.33 -8.53 -28.26
C ASP A 71 10.37 -8.38 -27.06
N TRP A 72 9.05 -8.29 -27.30
CA TRP A 72 8.06 -8.01 -26.25
C TRP A 72 7.96 -9.10 -25.17
N SER A 73 8.23 -10.36 -25.54
CA SER A 73 8.04 -11.52 -24.65
C SER A 73 9.12 -11.64 -23.56
N SER A 74 10.22 -10.88 -23.63
CA SER A 74 11.37 -11.09 -22.73
C SER A 74 11.40 -10.16 -21.51
N LEU A 75 10.46 -9.21 -21.39
CA LEU A 75 10.53 -8.13 -20.39
C LEU A 75 9.83 -8.40 -19.05
N HIS A 76 9.38 -9.63 -18.80
CA HIS A 76 8.72 -9.97 -17.54
C HIS A 76 9.45 -11.06 -16.75
N CYS A 77 10.35 -10.67 -15.84
CA CYS A 77 10.55 -11.39 -14.56
C CYS A 77 11.25 -10.61 -13.43
N GLU A 78 12.00 -9.52 -13.68
CA GLU A 78 12.95 -9.04 -12.65
C GLU A 78 12.44 -7.98 -11.65
N HIS A 79 11.20 -7.47 -11.77
CA HIS A 79 10.75 -6.36 -10.90
C HIS A 79 9.71 -6.73 -9.83
N PHE A 80 9.25 -7.98 -9.75
CA PHE A 80 8.30 -8.41 -8.72
C PHE A 80 8.96 -8.80 -7.38
N GLY A 81 10.29 -8.71 -7.28
CA GLY A 81 11.04 -9.44 -6.24
C GLY A 81 11.73 -8.65 -5.13
N ARG A 82 11.60 -7.32 -5.00
CA ARG A 82 12.48 -6.61 -4.03
C ARG A 82 11.92 -5.57 -3.07
N ASP A 83 10.61 -5.37 -2.93
CA ASP A 83 10.10 -4.45 -1.88
C ASP A 83 8.92 -5.01 -1.07
N HIS A 84 8.90 -6.34 -0.87
CA HIS A 84 8.14 -6.96 0.21
C HIS A 84 8.83 -6.84 1.59
N TYR A 85 9.82 -5.94 1.75
CA TYR A 85 10.60 -5.78 2.98
C TYR A 85 10.70 -4.34 3.46
N LEU A 86 9.56 -3.74 3.80
CA LEU A 86 9.45 -3.25 5.17
C LEU A 86 8.40 -4.09 5.87
N ALA A 87 8.73 -5.38 5.97
CA ALA A 87 8.08 -6.32 6.86
C ALA A 87 8.20 -5.77 8.28
N PHE A 88 7.05 -5.61 8.93
CA PHE A 88 6.93 -5.42 10.35
C PHE A 88 7.73 -6.51 11.07
N ALA A 89 8.90 -6.15 11.62
CA ALA A 89 9.74 -7.05 12.41
C ALA A 89 9.00 -7.40 13.70
N GLY A 90 8.22 -8.49 13.65
CA GLY A 90 7.36 -8.91 14.73
C GLY A 90 6.83 -10.33 14.54
N ALA A 91 7.73 -11.29 14.29
CA ALA A 91 7.42 -12.71 14.40
C ALA A 91 8.30 -13.33 15.49
N LYS A 92 7.64 -13.82 16.54
CA LYS A 92 8.24 -14.40 17.74
C LYS A 92 9.00 -15.68 17.41
N LEU A 93 10.26 -15.74 17.82
CA LEU A 93 10.94 -16.99 18.14
C LEU A 93 10.80 -17.23 19.65
N GLN A 94 10.47 -18.46 20.00
CA GLN A 94 10.30 -18.95 21.36
C GLN A 94 11.64 -19.48 21.88
N GLY A 95 12.01 -19.08 23.11
CA GLY A 95 13.08 -19.74 23.87
C GLY A 95 14.23 -18.81 24.28
N ASP A 96 14.14 -18.36 25.53
CA ASP A 96 15.25 -18.05 26.45
C ASP A 96 16.10 -16.77 26.23
N GLY A 97 15.71 -15.74 26.99
CA GLY A 97 16.64 -14.96 27.82
C GLY A 97 17.47 -13.84 27.20
N GLU A 98 16.90 -12.62 27.12
CA GLU A 98 17.57 -11.33 27.42
C GLU A 98 16.59 -10.17 27.14
N PRO A 99 16.15 -9.36 28.13
CA PRO A 99 15.15 -8.32 27.89
C PRO A 99 15.74 -6.99 27.37
N TYR A 100 17.05 -6.88 27.06
CA TYR A 100 17.62 -5.63 26.56
C TYR A 100 18.63 -5.83 25.42
N GLY A 101 18.11 -5.96 24.19
CA GLY A 101 18.89 -5.71 22.98
C GLY A 101 19.36 -4.24 22.86
N PRO A 102 20.40 -3.94 22.07
CA PRO A 102 21.13 -2.68 22.14
C PRO A 102 20.27 -1.50 21.66
N ARG A 103 20.11 -0.53 22.58
CA ARG A 103 19.33 0.70 22.38
C ARG A 103 19.97 1.60 21.32
N LEU A 104 19.41 1.60 20.12
CA LEU A 104 19.79 2.51 19.02
C LEU A 104 19.21 3.93 19.14
N PHE A 105 18.39 4.22 20.15
CA PHE A 105 17.91 5.57 20.46
C PHE A 105 17.94 5.82 21.98
N GLY A 106 18.64 6.89 22.38
CA GLY A 106 18.82 7.31 23.77
C GLY A 106 17.58 7.99 24.35
N PHE A 107 16.48 7.26 24.50
CA PHE A 107 15.35 7.70 25.29
C PHE A 107 15.25 6.84 26.55
N GLN A 108 15.53 7.43 27.71
CA GLN A 108 15.31 6.83 29.02
C GLN A 108 13.89 7.19 29.48
N PRO A 109 12.94 6.25 29.56
CA PRO A 109 11.70 6.50 30.28
C PRO A 109 11.99 6.46 31.79
N GLU A 110 11.82 7.59 32.47
CA GLU A 110 11.83 7.68 33.93
C GLU A 110 10.70 6.81 34.52
N PRO A 111 10.94 6.02 35.58
CA PRO A 111 9.90 5.26 36.25
C PRO A 111 8.88 6.21 36.89
N PHE A 112 7.61 6.05 36.56
CA PHE A 112 6.53 6.74 37.28
C PHE A 112 6.48 6.22 38.72
N PRO A 113 6.60 7.09 39.75
CA PRO A 113 6.45 6.66 41.13
C PRO A 113 4.98 6.30 41.38
N MET A 114 4.73 5.05 41.78
CA MET A 114 3.45 4.66 42.38
C MET A 114 3.46 5.16 43.83
N ALA A 115 2.52 6.06 44.15
CA ALA A 115 2.27 6.46 45.53
C ALA A 115 1.80 5.24 46.34
N SER A 116 2.39 5.06 47.53
CA SER A 116 1.93 4.08 48.54
C SER A 116 0.73 4.60 49.30
#